data_AF-A0AAU9UMX3-F1
#
_entry.id   AF-A0AAU9UMX3-F1
#
_cell.length_a   1.000
_cell.length_b   1.000
_cell.length_c   1.000
_cell.angle_alpha   90.00
_cell.angle_beta   90.00
_cell.angle_gamma   90.00
#
_symmetry.space_group_name_H-M   'P 1'
#
loop_
_entity.id
_entity.type
_entity.pdbx_description
1 polymer ?
#
loop_
_entity_poly.entity_id
_entity_poly.type
_entity_poly.pdbx_seq_one_letter_code
_entity_poly.pdbx_strand_id
1 'polypeptide(L)'
;MFGVNHSLATIKHFKRSQTLSHTSCFTLAIVWLSLIQVVNRILEQLPAIKIYFQAAVHVDRLLSAQAILNKVLEPTTELYLEFLKFALPIFTELNKEMQSETPKVYLLYEKVLIAYTILLECFVKPEYLDLTELERRETRNLSDMREEKILSVDSTDVAKHFPLHEIYVAGLVPNLVSVPIL
;
A
#
# COMPACT_ATOMS: atom_id res chain seq x y z
N MET A 1 43.57 20.17 22.85
CA MET A 1 43.09 20.72 21.56
C MET A 1 42.43 19.58 20.74
N PHE A 2 41.35 18.96 21.24
CA PHE A 2 40.70 17.78 20.60
C PHE A 2 39.18 17.75 20.89
N GLY A 3 38.45 18.80 20.53
CA GLY A 3 37.01 18.90 20.83
C GLY A 3 36.09 19.26 19.66
N VAL A 4 36.62 19.71 18.53
CA VAL A 4 35.80 20.36 17.48
C VAL A 4 35.55 19.45 16.26
N ASN A 5 36.46 18.53 15.96
CA ASN A 5 36.40 17.73 14.73
C ASN A 5 35.34 16.61 14.76
N HIS A 6 35.03 16.06 15.94
CA HIS A 6 34.03 14.99 16.07
C HIS A 6 32.59 15.52 15.92
N SER A 7 32.32 16.72 16.45
CA SER A 7 31.03 17.43 16.32
C SER A 7 30.73 17.81 14.86
N LEU A 8 31.71 18.35 14.14
CA LEU A 8 31.55 18.71 12.74
C LEU A 8 31.31 17.49 11.85
N ALA A 9 31.96 16.36 12.12
CA ALA A 9 31.71 15.12 11.40
C ALA A 9 30.28 14.61 11.63
N THR A 10 29.80 14.59 12.87
CA THR A 10 28.42 14.20 13.20
C THR A 10 27.38 15.14 12.56
N ILE A 11 27.62 16.45 12.57
CA ILE A 11 26.75 17.44 11.92
C ILE A 11 26.75 17.25 10.40
N LYS A 12 27.91 16.96 9.79
CA LYS A 12 28.02 16.72 8.35
C LYS A 12 27.32 15.42 7.94
N HIS A 13 27.41 14.37 8.77
CA HIS A 13 26.68 13.12 8.58
C HIS A 13 25.17 13.33 8.72
N PHE A 14 24.71 14.08 9.73
CA PHE A 14 23.30 14.43 9.89
C PHE A 14 22.74 15.20 8.68
N LYS A 15 23.48 16.22 8.21
CA LYS A 15 23.11 17.01 7.03
C LYS A 15 23.07 16.16 5.76
N ARG A 16 24.02 15.22 5.61
CA ARG A 16 24.08 14.31 4.46
C ARG A 16 22.93 13.29 4.47
N SER A 17 22.56 12.75 5.63
CA SER A 17 21.38 11.89 5.79
C SER A 17 20.08 12.63 5.46
N GLN A 18 19.97 13.90 5.84
CA GLN A 18 18.82 14.75 5.52
C GLN A 18 18.72 15.04 4.01
N THR A 19 19.83 15.33 3.33
CA THR A 19 19.81 15.53 1.87
C THR A 19 19.49 14.27 1.06
N LEU A 20 19.88 13.08 1.56
CA LEU A 20 19.56 11.80 0.92
C LEU A 20 18.09 11.42 1.11
N SER A 21 17.49 11.75 2.26
CA SER A 21 16.06 11.51 2.49
C SER A 21 15.18 12.40 1.60
N HIS A 22 15.55 13.67 1.39
CA HIS A 22 14.76 14.56 0.52
C HIS A 22 14.70 14.07 -0.93
N THR A 23 15.81 13.64 -1.54
CA THR A 23 15.83 13.19 -2.94
C THR A 23 15.10 11.87 -3.15
N SER A 24 15.28 10.90 -2.25
CA SER A 24 14.60 9.60 -2.32
C SER A 24 13.10 9.73 -2.07
N CYS A 25 12.71 10.50 -1.05
CA CYS A 25 11.31 10.70 -0.72
C CYS A 25 10.57 11.49 -1.82
N PHE A 26 11.19 12.54 -2.39
CA PHE A 26 10.63 13.28 -3.52
C PHE A 26 10.43 12.38 -4.75
N THR A 27 11.40 11.51 -5.05
CA THR A 27 11.28 10.53 -6.13
C THR A 27 10.13 9.56 -5.89
N LEU A 28 9.99 9.05 -4.66
CA LEU A 28 8.88 8.18 -4.28
C LEU A 28 7.52 8.89 -4.42
N ALA A 29 7.38 10.15 -3.96
CA ALA A 29 6.12 10.88 -4.11
C ALA A 29 5.70 11.09 -5.58
N ILE A 30 6.64 11.39 -6.47
CA ILE A 30 6.34 11.53 -7.91
C ILE A 30 5.85 10.20 -8.51
N VAL A 31 6.41 9.07 -8.06
CA VAL A 31 5.98 7.74 -8.52
C VAL A 31 4.55 7.45 -8.10
N TRP A 32 4.19 7.68 -6.84
CA TRP A 32 2.82 7.42 -6.36
C TRP A 32 1.78 8.36 -7.00
N LEU A 33 2.12 9.64 -7.16
CA LEU A 33 1.23 10.63 -7.77
C LEU A 33 0.97 10.35 -9.25
N SER A 34 1.99 9.96 -10.00
CA SER A 34 1.83 9.57 -11.41
C SER A 34 1.04 8.26 -11.54
N LEU A 35 1.28 7.29 -10.64
CA LEU A 35 0.57 6.02 -10.63
C LEU A 35 -0.93 6.19 -10.39
N ILE A 36 -1.35 7.09 -9.47
CA ILE A 36 -2.77 7.40 -9.24
C ILE A 36 -3.44 7.90 -10.52
N GLN A 37 -2.80 8.81 -11.25
CA GLN A 37 -3.35 9.35 -12.49
C GLN A 37 -3.48 8.28 -13.56
N VAL A 38 -2.48 7.40 -13.67
CA VAL A 38 -2.49 6.28 -14.61
C VAL A 38 -3.61 5.30 -14.29
N VAL A 39 -3.75 4.86 -13.03
CA VAL A 39 -4.81 3.93 -12.60
C VAL A 39 -6.19 4.49 -12.88
N ASN A 40 -6.43 5.76 -12.53
CA ASN A 40 -7.71 6.42 -12.81
C ASN A 40 -8.01 6.48 -14.31
N ARG A 41 -7.00 6.78 -15.14
CA ARG A 41 -7.16 6.83 -16.59
C ARG A 41 -7.45 5.46 -17.19
N ILE A 42 -6.80 4.41 -16.69
CA ILE A 42 -7.03 3.03 -17.15
C ILE A 42 -8.45 2.60 -16.79
N LEU A 43 -8.93 2.88 -15.58
CA LEU A 43 -10.31 2.59 -15.16
C LEU A 43 -11.34 3.33 -16.03
N GLU A 44 -11.14 4.62 -16.27
CA GLU A 44 -12.01 5.44 -17.14
C GLU A 44 -12.07 4.86 -18.57
N GLN A 45 -10.93 4.45 -19.11
CA GLN A 45 -10.83 3.94 -20.47
C GLN A 45 -11.07 2.43 -20.58
N LEU A 46 -11.31 1.73 -19.47
CA LEU A 46 -11.44 0.26 -19.45
C LEU A 46 -12.51 -0.27 -20.42
N PRO A 47 -13.70 0.34 -20.54
CA PRO A 47 -14.70 -0.09 -21.54
C PRO A 47 -14.23 0.10 -22.98
N ALA A 48 -13.55 1.22 -23.26
CA ALA A 48 -13.03 1.50 -24.60
C ALA A 48 -11.88 0.55 -24.97
N ILE A 49 -11.01 0.23 -24.01
CA ILE A 49 -9.92 -0.74 -24.14
C ILE A 49 -10.49 -2.13 -24.45
N LYS A 50 -11.54 -2.56 -23.72
CA LYS A 50 -12.24 -3.83 -23.99
C LYS A 50 -12.70 -3.90 -25.46
N ILE A 51 -13.41 -2.89 -25.94
CA ILE A 51 -13.94 -2.83 -27.31
C ILE A 51 -12.82 -2.78 -28.35
N TYR A 52 -11.78 -1.96 -28.12
CA TYR A 52 -10.65 -1.83 -29.03
C TYR A 52 -9.91 -3.15 -29.23
N PHE A 53 -9.58 -3.84 -28.13
CA PHE A 53 -8.85 -5.11 -28.21
C PHE A 53 -9.73 -6.26 -28.73
N GLN A 54 -11.05 -6.23 -28.50
CA GLN A 54 -11.99 -7.15 -29.17
C GLN A 54 -11.93 -6.99 -30.69
N ALA A 55 -12.01 -5.75 -31.19
CA ALA A 55 -11.91 -5.48 -32.62
C ALA A 55 -10.54 -5.87 -33.20
N ALA A 56 -9.44 -5.54 -32.51
CA ALA A 56 -8.08 -5.84 -32.96
C ALA A 56 -7.80 -7.35 -33.03
N VAL A 57 -8.33 -8.14 -32.09
CA VAL A 57 -8.25 -9.61 -32.14
C VAL A 57 -9.02 -10.16 -33.34
N HIS A 58 -10.24 -9.65 -33.58
CA HIS A 58 -11.08 -10.10 -34.67
C HIS A 58 -10.53 -9.76 -36.06
N VAL A 59 -9.93 -8.57 -36.22
CA VAL A 59 -9.44 -8.06 -37.51
C VAL A 59 -7.99 -8.48 -37.78
N ASP A 60 -7.07 -8.20 -36.85
CA ASP A 60 -5.62 -8.32 -37.08
C ASP A 60 -5.01 -9.62 -36.55
N ARG A 61 -5.76 -10.42 -35.79
CA ARG A 61 -5.32 -11.70 -35.18
C ARG A 61 -3.98 -11.60 -34.43
N LEU A 62 -3.73 -10.46 -33.79
CA LEU A 62 -2.51 -10.22 -33.01
C LEU A 62 -2.54 -11.02 -31.71
N LEU A 63 -1.55 -11.91 -31.51
CA LEU A 63 -1.43 -12.72 -30.29
C LEU A 63 -1.23 -11.86 -29.02
N SER A 64 -0.53 -10.72 -29.15
CA SER A 64 -0.34 -9.77 -28.05
C SER A 64 -1.64 -9.08 -27.65
N ALA A 65 -2.49 -8.73 -28.63
CA ALA A 65 -3.82 -8.17 -28.39
C ALA A 65 -4.73 -9.16 -27.66
N GLN A 66 -4.63 -10.46 -27.99
CA GLN A 66 -5.38 -11.51 -27.29
C GLN A 66 -4.95 -11.65 -25.83
N ALA A 67 -3.65 -11.60 -25.54
CA ALA A 67 -3.14 -11.68 -24.17
C ALA A 67 -3.63 -10.52 -23.30
N ILE A 68 -3.62 -9.29 -23.86
CA ILE A 68 -4.13 -8.09 -23.18
C ILE A 68 -5.64 -8.19 -22.99
N LEU A 69 -6.38 -8.61 -24.02
CA LEU A 69 -7.83 -8.79 -23.94
C LEU A 69 -8.22 -9.79 -22.85
N ASN A 70 -7.54 -10.92 -22.78
CA ASN A 70 -7.80 -11.94 -21.74
C ASN A 70 -7.61 -11.36 -20.33
N LYS A 71 -6.58 -10.52 -20.13
CA LYS A 71 -6.33 -9.85 -18.85
C LYS A 71 -7.36 -8.78 -18.52
N VAL A 72 -7.76 -7.98 -19.50
CA VAL A 72 -8.74 -6.91 -19.31
C VAL A 72 -10.16 -7.44 -19.10
N LEU A 73 -10.48 -8.62 -19.66
CA LEU A 73 -11.76 -9.31 -19.43
C LEU A 73 -11.81 -10.07 -18.10
N GLU A 74 -10.67 -10.31 -17.46
CA GLU A 74 -10.60 -10.95 -16.15
C GLU A 74 -11.24 -10.02 -15.09
N PRO A 75 -12.26 -10.48 -14.34
CA PRO A 75 -12.95 -9.64 -13.36
C PRO A 75 -12.02 -9.18 -12.22
N THR A 76 -10.93 -9.92 -11.96
CA THR A 76 -9.89 -9.55 -10.99
C THR A 76 -9.12 -8.29 -11.37
N THR A 77 -8.97 -8.00 -12.67
CA THR A 77 -8.21 -6.84 -13.11
C THR A 77 -8.91 -5.54 -12.75
N GLU A 78 -10.23 -5.49 -12.93
CA GLU A 78 -11.04 -4.33 -12.56
C GLU A 78 -11.06 -4.13 -11.04
N LEU A 79 -11.25 -5.22 -10.28
CA LEU A 79 -11.19 -5.21 -8.81
C LEU A 79 -9.83 -4.73 -8.29
N TYR A 80 -8.74 -5.21 -8.89
CA TYR A 80 -7.38 -4.81 -8.51
C TYR A 80 -7.12 -3.33 -8.78
N LEU A 81 -7.57 -2.80 -9.93
CA LEU A 81 -7.44 -1.39 -10.26
C LEU A 81 -8.30 -0.48 -9.37
N GLU A 82 -9.47 -0.94 -8.93
CA GLU A 82 -10.25 -0.22 -7.91
C GLU A 82 -9.57 -0.26 -6.52
N PHE A 83 -8.96 -1.40 -6.15
CA PHE A 83 -8.18 -1.51 -4.92
C PHE A 83 -6.93 -0.60 -4.92
N LEU A 84 -6.02 -0.75 -5.91
CA LEU A 84 -5.55 0.37 -6.72
C LEU A 84 -5.83 1.79 -6.22
N LYS A 85 -6.88 2.32 -6.82
CA LYS A 85 -7.38 3.68 -6.65
C LYS A 85 -7.72 4.00 -5.19
N PHE A 86 -8.15 3.03 -4.39
CA PHE A 86 -8.41 3.19 -2.97
C PHE A 86 -7.13 3.30 -2.11
N ALA A 87 -6.15 2.43 -2.34
CA ALA A 87 -4.95 2.33 -1.50
C ALA A 87 -3.92 3.43 -1.78
N LEU A 88 -3.75 3.83 -3.04
CA LEU A 88 -2.70 4.79 -3.44
C LEU A 88 -2.81 6.19 -2.79
N PRO A 89 -4.02 6.77 -2.59
CA PRO A 89 -4.18 8.01 -1.85
C PRO A 89 -3.66 7.94 -0.41
N ILE A 90 -3.82 6.79 0.27
CA ILE A 90 -3.36 6.59 1.66
C ILE A 90 -1.84 6.79 1.74
N PHE A 91 -1.09 6.16 0.82
CA PHE A 91 0.35 6.33 0.74
C PHE A 91 0.78 7.73 0.34
N THR A 92 -0.01 8.40 -0.50
CA THR A 92 0.28 9.77 -0.94
C THR A 92 0.17 10.76 0.22
N GLU A 93 -0.88 10.66 1.04
CA GLU A 93 -1.03 11.51 2.23
C GLU A 93 0.06 11.23 3.26
N LEU A 94 0.42 9.97 3.47
CA LEU A 94 1.52 9.61 4.36
C LEU A 94 2.87 10.18 3.88
N ASN A 95 3.15 10.08 2.58
CA ASN A 95 4.34 10.65 1.97
C ASN A 95 4.40 12.17 2.13
N LYS A 96 3.27 12.88 2.00
CA LYS A 96 3.22 14.34 2.24
C LYS A 96 3.63 14.71 3.66
N GLU A 97 3.15 13.97 4.66
CA GLU A 97 3.52 14.22 6.06
C GLU A 97 5.00 13.89 6.32
N MET A 98 5.53 12.81 5.73
CA MET A 98 6.96 12.44 5.82
C MET A 98 7.89 13.46 5.15
N GLN A 99 7.40 14.19 4.15
CA GLN A 99 8.15 15.22 3.41
C GLN A 99 8.02 16.62 4.03
N SER A 100 7.29 16.76 5.13
CA SER A 100 7.14 18.06 5.77
C SER A 100 8.48 18.58 6.29
N GLU A 101 8.73 19.88 6.12
CA GLU A 101 9.98 20.53 6.55
C GLU A 101 10.13 20.56 8.08
N THR A 102 9.02 20.40 8.79
CA THR A 102 8.96 20.35 10.25
C THR A 102 8.98 18.90 10.74
N PRO A 103 9.81 18.53 11.73
CA PRO A 103 9.80 17.19 12.29
C PRO A 103 8.51 16.93 13.08
N LYS A 104 7.60 16.14 12.50
CA LYS A 104 6.30 15.76 13.08
C LYS A 104 6.24 14.27 13.46
N VAL A 105 7.31 13.73 14.03
CA VAL A 105 7.44 12.28 14.29
C VAL A 105 6.28 11.72 15.14
N TYR A 106 5.82 12.49 16.12
CA TYR A 106 4.70 12.11 16.99
C TYR A 106 3.36 11.98 16.23
N LEU A 107 3.12 12.81 15.21
CA LEU A 107 1.94 12.70 14.34
C LEU A 107 2.14 11.62 13.28
N LEU A 108 3.37 11.48 12.78
CA LEU A 108 3.68 10.52 11.73
C LEU A 108 3.38 9.09 12.21
N TYR A 109 3.74 8.77 13.44
CA TYR A 109 3.45 7.46 14.04
C TYR A 109 1.96 7.12 14.01
N GLU A 110 1.13 8.04 14.52
CA GLU A 110 -0.32 7.88 14.53
C GLU A 110 -0.87 7.72 13.11
N LYS A 111 -0.36 8.49 12.15
CA LYS A 111 -0.78 8.42 10.74
C LYS A 111 -0.37 7.10 10.08
N VAL A 112 0.82 6.58 10.35
CA VAL A 112 1.25 5.27 9.87
C VAL A 112 0.35 4.18 10.44
N LEU A 113 0.06 4.23 11.74
CA LEU A 113 -0.79 3.24 12.39
C LEU A 113 -2.21 3.23 11.81
N ILE A 114 -2.80 4.41 11.58
CA ILE A 114 -4.11 4.55 10.93
C ILE A 114 -4.08 3.98 9.51
N ALA A 115 -3.09 4.36 8.69
CA ALA A 115 -2.94 3.87 7.33
C ALA A 115 -2.81 2.34 7.29
N TYR A 116 -2.00 1.78 8.18
CA TYR A 116 -1.82 0.34 8.31
C TYR A 116 -3.10 -0.37 8.73
N THR A 117 -3.85 0.20 9.68
CA THR A 117 -5.14 -0.35 10.13
C THR A 117 -6.16 -0.39 9.00
N ILE A 118 -6.31 0.70 8.23
CA ILE A 118 -7.24 0.77 7.09
C ILE A 118 -6.89 -0.29 6.04
N LEU A 119 -5.61 -0.51 5.77
CA LEU A 119 -5.17 -1.54 4.83
C LEU A 119 -5.45 -2.94 5.39
N LEU A 120 -5.21 -3.18 6.68
CA LEU A 120 -5.49 -4.46 7.32
C LEU A 120 -6.98 -4.79 7.35
N GLU A 121 -7.86 -3.81 7.58
CA GLU A 121 -9.32 -3.98 7.54
C GLU A 121 -9.82 -4.49 6.18
N CYS A 122 -9.04 -4.30 5.10
CA CYS A 122 -9.38 -4.83 3.78
C CYS A 122 -9.11 -6.34 3.64
N PHE A 123 -8.29 -6.93 4.53
CA PHE A 123 -7.82 -8.33 4.42
C PHE A 123 -8.14 -9.19 5.64
N VAL A 124 -8.21 -8.59 6.83
CA VAL A 124 -8.40 -9.25 8.12
C VAL A 124 -9.81 -8.96 8.63
N LYS A 125 -10.48 -9.98 9.18
CA LYS A 125 -11.82 -9.79 9.71
C LYS A 125 -11.83 -8.85 10.92
N PRO A 126 -12.89 -8.05 11.11
CA PRO A 126 -12.94 -7.05 12.17
C PRO A 126 -12.85 -7.68 13.57
N GLU A 127 -13.26 -8.94 13.75
CA GLU A 127 -13.19 -9.62 15.05
C GLU A 127 -11.76 -9.76 15.61
N TYR A 128 -10.76 -9.74 14.73
CA TYR A 128 -9.35 -9.83 15.12
C TYR A 128 -8.68 -8.47 15.29
N LEU A 129 -9.25 -7.41 14.72
CA LEU A 129 -8.73 -6.04 14.79
C LEU A 129 -9.36 -5.23 15.92
N ASP A 130 -10.62 -5.52 16.26
CA ASP A 130 -11.34 -4.83 17.32
C ASP A 130 -10.98 -5.35 18.70
N LEU A 131 -10.83 -4.43 19.67
CA LEU A 131 -10.69 -4.77 21.08
C LEU A 131 -12.00 -5.41 21.57
N THR A 132 -11.90 -6.62 22.13
CA THR A 132 -13.01 -7.27 22.81
C THR A 132 -13.45 -6.48 24.04
N GLU A 133 -14.71 -6.67 24.44
CA GLU A 133 -15.29 -6.01 25.62
C GLU A 133 -14.51 -6.27 26.92
N LEU A 134 -13.76 -7.37 27.00
CA LEU A 134 -12.89 -7.69 28.13
C LEU A 134 -11.60 -6.85 28.10
N GLU A 135 -10.94 -6.79 26.94
CA GLU A 135 -9.74 -5.97 26.73
C GLU A 135 -10.04 -4.50 27.00
N ARG A 136 -11.18 -3.98 26.52
CA ARG A 136 -11.60 -2.57 26.75
C ARG A 136 -11.81 -2.21 28.22
N ARG A 137 -12.13 -3.18 29.08
CA ARG A 137 -12.37 -2.95 30.52
C ARG A 137 -11.08 -2.98 31.34
N GLU A 138 -10.06 -3.71 30.87
CA GLU A 138 -8.79 -3.87 31.59
C GLU A 138 -7.80 -2.73 31.31
N THR A 139 -7.91 -2.06 30.17
CA THR A 139 -6.94 -1.02 29.79
C THR A 139 -7.23 0.36 30.39
N ARG A 140 -6.17 1.06 30.80
CA ARG A 140 -6.20 2.51 31.07
C ARG A 140 -6.01 3.36 29.81
N ASN A 141 -5.28 2.85 28.82
CA ASN A 141 -4.98 3.51 27.53
C ASN A 141 -5.41 2.62 26.35
N LEU A 142 -6.55 2.92 25.73
CA LEU A 142 -7.08 2.11 24.62
C LEU A 142 -6.20 2.14 23.35
N SER A 143 -5.40 3.18 23.15
CA SER A 143 -4.50 3.32 21.99
C SER A 143 -3.40 2.26 21.97
N ASP A 144 -2.76 2.06 23.11
CA ASP A 144 -1.54 1.26 23.22
C ASP A 144 -1.86 -0.24 23.05
N MET A 145 -2.99 -0.69 23.62
CA MET A 145 -3.44 -2.07 23.46
C MET A 145 -3.96 -2.36 22.05
N ARG A 146 -4.63 -1.40 21.40
CA ARG A 146 -5.05 -1.58 20.00
C ARG A 146 -3.83 -1.76 19.11
N GLU A 147 -2.77 -1.01 19.38
CA GLU A 147 -1.52 -1.13 18.65
C GLU A 147 -0.83 -2.49 18.88
N GLU A 148 -0.67 -2.93 20.13
CA GLU A 148 -0.09 -4.25 20.44
C GLU A 148 -0.89 -5.38 19.78
N LYS A 149 -2.22 -5.26 19.74
CA LYS A 149 -3.09 -6.22 19.06
C LYS A 149 -2.86 -6.23 17.55
N ILE A 150 -2.79 -5.05 16.92
CA ILE A 150 -2.51 -4.90 15.49
C ILE A 150 -1.13 -5.48 15.12
N LEU A 151 -0.11 -5.22 15.95
CA LEU A 151 1.26 -5.69 15.72
C LEU A 151 1.45 -7.19 15.99
N SER A 152 0.63 -7.78 16.86
CA SER A 152 0.65 -9.21 17.16
C SER A 152 -0.19 -10.06 16.20
N VAL A 153 -0.93 -9.44 15.28
CA VAL A 153 -1.65 -10.16 14.23
C VAL A 153 -0.65 -10.83 13.29
N ASP A 154 -0.52 -12.14 13.43
CA ASP A 154 0.20 -12.96 12.45
C ASP A 154 -0.56 -12.99 11.13
N SER A 155 -0.03 -12.24 10.14
CA SER A 155 -0.52 -12.16 8.77
C SER A 155 -0.43 -13.49 7.98
N THR A 156 0.14 -14.55 8.55
CA THR A 156 0.24 -15.86 7.88
C THR A 156 -0.93 -16.81 8.20
N ASP A 157 -1.74 -16.49 9.20
CA ASP A 157 -2.86 -17.34 9.64
C ASP A 157 -4.12 -17.13 8.77
N VAL A 158 -4.35 -18.05 7.84
CA VAL A 158 -5.45 -18.03 6.86
C VAL A 158 -6.84 -17.94 7.53
N ALA A 159 -6.99 -18.40 8.78
CA ALA A 159 -8.28 -18.37 9.48
C ALA A 159 -8.74 -16.93 9.87
N LYS A 160 -7.77 -16.04 10.08
CA LYS A 160 -7.99 -14.64 10.49
C LYS A 160 -8.31 -13.70 9.33
N HIS A 161 -7.95 -14.14 8.13
CA HIS A 161 -8.25 -13.41 6.90
C HIS A 161 -9.72 -13.57 6.54
N PHE A 162 -10.27 -12.58 5.83
CA PHE A 162 -11.53 -12.81 5.13
C PHE A 162 -11.41 -14.07 4.26
N PRO A 163 -12.50 -14.84 4.07
CA PRO A 163 -12.46 -16.03 3.23
C PRO A 163 -12.01 -15.65 1.83
N LEU A 164 -10.70 -15.80 1.56
CA LEU A 164 -10.09 -15.43 0.29
C LEU A 164 -10.79 -16.17 -0.86
N HIS A 165 -11.29 -17.38 -0.60
CA HIS A 165 -12.04 -18.18 -1.57
C HIS A 165 -13.42 -17.63 -1.98
N GLU A 166 -14.04 -16.74 -1.19
CA GLU A 166 -15.36 -16.15 -1.49
C GLU A 166 -15.27 -14.74 -2.07
N ILE A 167 -14.18 -14.01 -1.81
CA ILE A 167 -13.97 -12.63 -2.31
C ILE A 167 -13.06 -12.61 -3.55
N TYR A 168 -12.14 -13.57 -3.72
CA TYR A 168 -11.37 -13.73 -4.96
C TYR A 168 -12.16 -14.52 -6.01
N VAL A 169 -12.87 -13.80 -6.88
CA VAL A 169 -13.35 -14.36 -8.14
C VAL A 169 -12.14 -14.50 -9.08
N ALA A 170 -11.43 -15.62 -8.98
CA ALA A 170 -10.41 -16.12 -9.91
C ALA A 170 -8.98 -15.53 -9.83
N GLY A 171 -8.14 -16.03 -8.94
CA GLY A 171 -6.68 -15.85 -9.06
C GLY A 171 -5.88 -16.51 -7.93
N LEU A 172 -4.92 -17.37 -8.29
CA LEU A 172 -4.02 -18.06 -7.36
C LEU A 172 -3.17 -17.08 -6.53
N VAL A 173 -3.54 -16.86 -5.28
CA VAL A 173 -2.78 -16.12 -4.24
C VAL A 173 -1.37 -16.67 -3.94
N PRO A 174 -1.03 -17.97 -4.12
CA PRO A 174 0.31 -18.48 -3.81
C PRO A 174 1.45 -17.77 -4.57
N ASN A 175 1.18 -17.18 -5.73
CA ASN A 175 2.20 -16.52 -6.55
C ASN A 175 2.57 -15.10 -6.07
N LEU A 176 1.74 -14.47 -5.21
CA LEU A 176 2.07 -13.17 -4.61
C LEU A 176 2.91 -13.33 -3.33
N VAL A 177 2.75 -14.44 -2.62
CA VAL A 177 3.49 -14.76 -1.38
C VAL A 177 4.81 -15.49 -1.67
N SER A 178 4.98 -16.06 -2.88
CA SER A 178 6.15 -16.86 -3.25
C SER A 178 7.17 -16.18 -4.17
N VAL A 179 7.15 -14.85 -4.32
CA VAL A 179 8.26 -14.17 -5.01
C VAL A 179 9.48 -14.23 -4.09
N PRO A 180 10.52 -15.03 -4.40
CA PRO A 180 11.75 -14.99 -3.65
C PRO A 180 12.40 -13.65 -3.95
N ILE A 181 12.70 -12.87 -2.92
CA ILE A 181 13.55 -11.70 -3.03
C ILE A 181 14.92 -12.23 -3.48
N LEU A 182 15.29 -11.95 -4.74
CA LEU A 182 16.64 -12.07 -5.25
C LEU A 182 17.49 -10.89 -4.77
#